data_AF-A0A6A5QBQ4-F1
#
_entry.id   AF-A0A6A5QBQ4-F1
#
_cell.length_a   1.000
_cell.length_b   1.000
_cell.length_c   1.000
_cell.angle_alpha   90.00
_cell.angle_beta   90.00
_cell.angle_gamma   90.00
#
_symmetry.space_group_name_H-M   'P 1'
#
loop_
_entity.id
_entity.type
_entity.pdbx_description
1 polymer ?
#
loop_
_entity_poly.entity_id
_entity_poly.type
_entity_poly.pdbx_seq_one_letter_code
_entity_poly.pdbx_strand_id
1 'polypeptide(L)'
;MHEKHRQIRLTMKLSDWLYTIVDTNWKTLEHLNSSVKSHLEASEPIPSLRGGGQDDSDAEPAVPQDHVVLYKTLPFVAFKETFTEDGCIHLGKLQSERPTDFAGRGGLYLTPQLWVAMYYADALNDICVSADVRTLSLHVPCDYINSLKTWRLEYGDQWRELIWHSRRSEYYPAAWQKHHSRQELIIGPIAHGANQHFSKMKNWEKIGTKNVIMSKDGSDTSSQYVFMKTQTVQDLQEKVRGKAYLHQIYGNFKVIVHPWSDKL
;
A
#
# COMPACT_ATOMS: atom_id res chain seq x y z
N MET A 1 -7.68 -14.05 15.01
CA MET A 1 -7.17 -12.70 14.72
C MET A 1 -6.06 -12.38 15.71
N HIS A 2 -4.82 -12.09 15.27
CA HIS A 2 -3.69 -11.95 16.20
C HIS A 2 -3.60 -10.55 16.82
N GLU A 3 -3.07 -10.48 18.04
CA GLU A 3 -2.90 -9.23 18.79
C GLU A 3 -1.83 -8.32 18.17
N LYS A 4 -0.81 -8.91 17.52
CA LYS A 4 0.28 -8.19 16.85
C LYS A 4 -0.18 -7.17 15.79
N HIS A 5 -1.37 -7.36 15.20
CA HIS A 5 -1.92 -6.44 14.19
C HIS A 5 -3.07 -5.57 14.71
N ARG A 6 -3.37 -5.61 16.01
CA ARG A 6 -4.44 -4.81 16.61
C ARG A 6 -4.32 -3.33 16.25
N GLN A 7 -3.10 -2.81 16.21
CA GLN A 7 -2.84 -1.40 15.97
C GLN A 7 -3.11 -0.96 14.53
N ILE A 8 -2.89 -1.84 13.54
CA ILE A 8 -3.30 -1.60 12.15
C ILE A 8 -4.83 -1.58 12.06
N ARG A 9 -5.52 -2.55 12.66
CA ARG A 9 -6.99 -2.60 12.62
C ARG A 9 -7.63 -1.32 13.17
N LEU A 10 -7.06 -0.77 14.23
CA LEU A 10 -7.61 0.41 14.88
C LEU A 10 -7.31 1.73 14.14
N THR A 11 -6.53 1.73 13.04
CA THR A 11 -6.35 2.95 12.22
C THR A 11 -7.62 3.33 11.47
N MET A 12 -8.50 2.36 11.21
CA MET A 12 -9.76 2.54 10.51
C MET A 12 -10.92 2.73 11.49
N LYS A 13 -12.02 3.37 11.05
CA LYS A 13 -13.26 3.35 11.84
C LYS A 13 -13.82 1.94 11.85
N LEU A 14 -14.60 1.60 12.87
CA LEU A 14 -15.27 0.29 12.94
C LEU A 14 -16.15 0.04 11.70
N SER A 15 -16.84 1.07 11.21
CA SER A 15 -17.65 0.99 9.98
C SER A 15 -16.81 0.61 8.77
N ASP A 16 -15.65 1.27 8.59
CA ASP A 16 -14.78 1.09 7.43
C ASP A 16 -14.10 -0.28 7.49
N TRP A 17 -13.76 -0.71 8.71
CA TRP A 17 -13.23 -2.04 8.97
C TRP A 17 -14.25 -3.14 8.68
N LEU A 18 -15.49 -3.00 9.19
CA LEU A 18 -16.58 -3.94 8.90
C LEU A 18 -16.90 -3.97 7.41
N TYR A 19 -16.96 -2.79 6.76
CA TYR A 19 -17.12 -2.68 5.32
C TYR A 19 -16.00 -3.43 4.60
N THR A 20 -14.74 -3.19 4.94
CA THR A 20 -13.60 -3.88 4.33
C THR A 20 -13.69 -5.40 4.50
N ILE A 21 -14.06 -5.88 5.69
CA ILE A 21 -14.26 -7.32 5.92
C ILE A 21 -15.38 -7.87 5.05
N VAL A 22 -16.57 -7.28 5.12
CA VAL A 22 -17.76 -7.78 4.42
C VAL A 22 -17.53 -7.71 2.91
N ASP A 23 -17.08 -6.57 2.41
CA ASP A 23 -16.80 -6.32 1.00
C ASP A 23 -15.68 -7.25 0.48
N THR A 24 -14.57 -7.41 1.21
CA THR A 24 -13.49 -8.32 0.80
C THR A 24 -13.95 -9.77 0.79
N ASN A 25 -14.67 -10.23 1.82
CA ASN A 25 -15.22 -11.60 1.84
C ASN A 25 -16.25 -11.80 0.73
N TRP A 26 -17.17 -10.85 0.53
CA TRP A 26 -18.18 -10.90 -0.52
C TRP A 26 -17.53 -10.99 -1.90
N LYS A 27 -16.60 -10.09 -2.22
CA LYS A 27 -15.86 -10.09 -3.48
C LYS A 27 -15.03 -11.35 -3.68
N THR A 28 -14.48 -11.91 -2.61
CA THR A 28 -13.76 -13.19 -2.63
C THR A 28 -14.72 -14.34 -2.99
N LEU A 29 -15.91 -14.39 -2.37
CA LEU A 29 -16.92 -15.41 -2.65
C LEU A 29 -17.49 -15.28 -4.07
N GLU A 30 -17.81 -14.06 -4.51
CA GLU A 30 -18.24 -13.80 -5.89
C GLU A 30 -17.19 -14.29 -6.88
N HIS A 31 -15.93 -14.00 -6.59
CA HIS A 31 -14.83 -14.41 -7.43
C HIS A 31 -14.66 -15.94 -7.44
N LEU A 32 -14.68 -16.61 -6.29
CA LEU A 32 -14.64 -18.07 -6.20
C LEU A 32 -15.78 -18.71 -6.99
N ASN A 33 -17.00 -18.15 -6.90
CA ASN A 33 -18.15 -18.62 -7.66
C ASN A 33 -17.94 -18.43 -9.17
N SER A 34 -17.40 -17.29 -9.61
CA SER A 34 -17.03 -17.07 -11.01
C SER A 34 -15.97 -18.06 -11.49
N SER A 35 -14.92 -18.32 -10.68
CA SER A 35 -13.86 -19.27 -11.02
C SER A 35 -14.39 -20.69 -11.14
N VAL A 36 -15.28 -21.12 -10.22
CA VAL A 36 -15.96 -22.43 -10.30
C VAL A 36 -16.83 -22.53 -11.55
N LYS A 37 -17.62 -21.50 -11.89
CA LYS A 37 -18.42 -21.49 -13.12
C LYS A 37 -17.55 -21.64 -14.37
N SER A 38 -16.47 -20.86 -14.46
CA SER A 38 -15.52 -20.97 -15.57
C SER A 38 -14.90 -22.36 -15.66
N HIS A 39 -14.62 -23.01 -14.52
CA HIS A 39 -14.13 -24.40 -14.50
C HIS A 39 -15.17 -25.41 -14.98
N LEU A 40 -16.43 -25.25 -14.60
CA LEU A 40 -17.52 -26.15 -15.02
C LEU A 40 -17.88 -25.99 -16.51
N GLU A 41 -17.70 -24.79 -17.05
CA GLU A 41 -18.00 -24.47 -18.46
C GLU A 41 -16.83 -24.79 -19.40
N ALA A 42 -15.63 -25.04 -18.88
CA ALA A 42 -14.48 -25.39 -19.70
C ALA A 42 -14.53 -26.85 -20.15
N SER A 43 -14.42 -27.06 -21.46
CA SER A 43 -14.44 -28.37 -22.11
C SER A 43 -13.11 -29.14 -22.04
N GLU A 44 -12.03 -28.51 -21.58
CA GLU A 44 -10.71 -29.12 -21.39
C GLU A 44 -10.23 -28.97 -19.94
N PRO A 45 -9.36 -29.87 -19.44
CA PRO A 45 -8.87 -29.81 -18.07
C PRO A 45 -8.01 -28.55 -17.86
N ILE A 46 -8.60 -27.55 -17.20
CA ILE A 46 -7.88 -26.35 -16.75
C ILE A 46 -6.88 -26.76 -15.65
N PRO A 47 -5.64 -26.24 -15.65
CA PRO A 47 -4.70 -26.48 -14.56
C PRO A 47 -5.32 -26.12 -13.20
N SER A 48 -5.04 -26.95 -12.20
CA SER A 48 -5.41 -26.81 -10.78
C SER A 48 -5.84 -25.39 -10.33
N LEU A 49 -7.03 -25.30 -9.71
CA LEU A 49 -7.55 -24.16 -8.90
C LEU A 49 -6.58 -23.63 -7.83
N ARG A 50 -5.48 -24.35 -7.59
CA ARG A 50 -4.31 -23.86 -6.86
C ARG A 50 -3.14 -23.90 -7.85
N GLY A 51 -2.84 -22.76 -8.47
CA GLY A 51 -1.79 -22.60 -9.48
C GLY A 51 -0.52 -23.38 -9.12
N GLY A 52 -0.29 -24.44 -9.88
CA GLY A 52 0.84 -25.34 -9.72
C GLY A 52 1.16 -25.95 -11.07
N GLY A 53 1.90 -25.20 -11.88
CA GLY A 53 2.44 -25.67 -13.16
C GLY A 53 2.42 -24.60 -14.24
N GLN A 54 3.53 -23.88 -14.41
CA GLN A 54 4.49 -24.08 -15.50
C GLN A 54 5.66 -23.10 -15.31
N ASP A 55 6.87 -23.54 -15.68
CA ASP A 55 8.17 -22.86 -15.56
C ASP A 55 8.27 -21.57 -16.41
N ASP A 56 7.41 -20.59 -16.17
CA ASP A 56 7.66 -19.23 -16.61
C ASP A 56 8.56 -18.57 -15.57
N SER A 57 9.84 -18.41 -15.93
CA SER A 57 10.95 -18.01 -15.06
C SER A 57 10.52 -17.17 -13.85
N ASP A 58 10.53 -17.80 -12.66
CA ASP A 58 10.27 -17.18 -11.35
C ASP A 58 11.31 -16.09 -10.96
N ALA A 59 12.09 -15.60 -11.92
CA ALA A 59 13.12 -14.60 -11.68
C ALA A 59 12.44 -13.26 -11.41
N GLU A 60 12.70 -12.70 -10.23
CA GLU A 60 12.35 -11.31 -9.94
C GLU A 60 12.92 -10.40 -11.05
N PRO A 61 12.12 -9.47 -11.59
CA PRO A 61 12.60 -8.52 -12.57
C PRO A 61 13.80 -7.76 -12.00
N ALA A 62 14.91 -7.74 -12.75
CA ALA A 62 16.09 -7.01 -12.34
C ALA A 62 15.73 -5.52 -12.13
N VAL A 63 16.06 -5.00 -10.95
CA VAL A 63 15.89 -3.58 -10.63
C VAL A 63 16.99 -2.80 -11.36
N PRO A 64 16.67 -1.84 -12.23
CA PRO A 64 17.69 -1.02 -12.86
C PRO A 64 18.47 -0.22 -11.79
N GLN A 65 19.77 -0.01 -12.00
CA GLN A 65 20.68 0.58 -11.00
C GLN A 65 20.26 1.98 -10.53
N ASP A 66 19.57 2.74 -11.38
CA ASP A 66 19.08 4.09 -11.17
C ASP A 66 17.63 4.14 -10.68
N HIS A 67 17.09 3.04 -10.15
CA HIS A 67 15.72 2.94 -9.67
C HIS A 67 15.63 2.59 -8.18
N VAL A 68 14.59 3.08 -7.54
CA VAL A 68 14.14 2.62 -6.22
C VAL A 68 12.89 1.77 -6.40
N VAL A 69 12.79 0.66 -5.67
CA VAL A 69 11.57 -0.14 -5.64
C VAL A 69 10.64 0.39 -4.56
N LEU A 70 9.41 0.71 -4.94
CA LEU A 70 8.36 1.14 -4.01
C LEU A 70 7.24 0.10 -3.99
N TYR A 71 6.83 -0.31 -2.80
CA TYR A 71 5.87 -1.38 -2.56
C TYR A 71 4.54 -0.86 -2.00
N LYS A 72 3.46 -1.57 -2.33
CA LYS A 72 2.15 -1.42 -1.67
C LYS A 72 1.44 -2.76 -1.62
N THR A 73 0.88 -3.11 -0.47
CA THR A 73 0.11 -4.34 -0.31
C THR A 73 -1.37 -4.02 -0.10
N LEU A 74 -2.23 -4.69 -0.88
CA LEU A 74 -3.68 -4.57 -0.80
C LEU A 74 -4.34 -5.93 -1.14
N PRO A 75 -5.63 -6.12 -0.82
CA PRO A 75 -6.40 -7.23 -1.40
C PRO A 75 -6.40 -7.15 -2.93
N PHE A 76 -6.32 -8.30 -3.62
CA PHE A 76 -6.27 -8.39 -5.08
C PHE A 76 -7.39 -7.62 -5.77
N VAL A 77 -8.57 -7.60 -5.17
CA VAL A 77 -9.72 -6.87 -5.72
C VAL A 77 -9.47 -5.36 -5.87
N ALA A 78 -8.59 -4.78 -5.05
CA ALA A 78 -8.19 -3.38 -5.17
C ALA A 78 -7.26 -3.14 -6.37
N PHE A 79 -6.59 -4.18 -6.87
CA PHE A 79 -5.75 -4.14 -8.07
C PHE A 79 -6.51 -4.44 -9.37
N LYS A 80 -7.79 -4.82 -9.30
CA LYS A 80 -8.61 -4.97 -10.52
C LYS A 80 -8.61 -3.67 -11.31
N GLU A 81 -8.39 -3.78 -12.62
CA GLU A 81 -8.31 -2.64 -13.53
C GLU A 81 -7.23 -1.61 -13.15
N THR A 82 -6.26 -2.00 -12.31
CA THR A 82 -5.06 -1.21 -12.07
C THR A 82 -4.08 -1.41 -13.21
N PHE A 83 -3.98 -2.62 -13.75
CA PHE A 83 -3.12 -2.97 -14.87
C PHE A 83 -3.94 -3.11 -16.15
N THR A 84 -3.37 -2.67 -17.26
CA THR A 84 -3.90 -2.89 -18.61
C THR A 84 -2.93 -3.73 -19.43
N GLU A 85 -3.43 -4.35 -20.49
CA GLU A 85 -2.64 -5.22 -21.38
C GLU A 85 -1.50 -4.46 -22.08
N ASP A 86 -1.66 -3.16 -22.34
CA ASP A 86 -0.63 -2.30 -22.95
C ASP A 86 0.44 -1.81 -21.94
N GLY A 87 0.45 -2.39 -20.74
CA GLY A 87 1.41 -2.10 -19.68
C GLY A 87 1.18 -0.77 -18.96
N CYS A 88 0.05 -0.09 -19.21
CA CYS A 88 -0.33 1.08 -18.41
C CYS A 88 -0.78 0.66 -17.01
N ILE A 89 -0.67 1.62 -16.08
CA ILE A 89 -1.11 1.44 -14.70
C ILE A 89 -1.96 2.62 -14.22
N HIS A 90 -3.04 2.32 -13.50
CA HIS A 90 -3.98 3.30 -12.94
C HIS A 90 -3.80 3.44 -11.42
N LEU A 91 -2.72 4.10 -11.00
CA LEU A 91 -2.35 4.29 -9.60
C LEU A 91 -3.35 5.15 -8.80
N GLY A 92 -4.18 5.95 -9.46
CA GLY A 92 -5.23 6.74 -8.81
C GLY A 92 -6.20 5.90 -7.96
N LYS A 93 -6.45 4.64 -8.36
CA LYS A 93 -7.32 3.70 -7.61
C LYS A 93 -6.68 3.18 -6.32
N LEU A 94 -5.38 3.33 -6.16
CA LEU A 94 -4.62 2.82 -5.00
C LEU A 94 -4.37 3.89 -3.94
N GLN A 95 -5.03 5.04 -4.04
CA GLN A 95 -4.91 6.10 -3.05
C GLN A 95 -5.57 5.70 -1.73
N SER A 96 -4.91 6.05 -0.63
CA SER A 96 -5.45 5.83 0.71
C SER A 96 -6.40 6.97 1.09
N GLU A 97 -7.54 6.63 1.65
CA GLU A 97 -8.54 7.58 2.12
C GLU A 97 -8.16 8.23 3.45
N ARG A 98 -8.69 9.44 3.70
CA ARG A 98 -8.44 10.23 4.92
C ARG A 98 -9.11 9.64 6.18
N PRO A 99 -8.54 9.85 7.39
CA PRO A 99 -7.27 10.52 7.67
C PRO A 99 -6.07 9.59 7.53
N THR A 100 -5.00 10.13 6.94
CA THR A 100 -3.71 9.45 6.72
C THR A 100 -2.57 10.20 7.42
N ASP A 101 -1.36 9.65 7.40
CA ASP A 101 -0.22 10.19 8.15
C ASP A 101 0.19 11.59 7.72
N PHE A 102 0.08 11.92 6.43
CA PHE A 102 0.49 13.22 5.90
C PHE A 102 -0.61 13.96 5.14
N ALA A 103 -1.83 13.39 5.02
CA ALA A 103 -2.85 13.99 4.17
C ALA A 103 -4.26 13.93 4.78
N GLY A 104 -4.85 15.12 4.95
CA GLY A 104 -6.29 15.28 5.20
C GLY A 104 -7.16 15.06 3.96
N ARG A 105 -6.56 14.96 2.75
CA ARG A 105 -7.26 14.72 1.47
C ARG A 105 -6.99 13.34 0.84
N GLY A 106 -6.26 12.47 1.54
CA GLY A 106 -5.76 11.20 0.98
C GLY A 106 -4.48 11.38 0.15
N GLY A 107 -3.91 10.27 -0.33
CA GLY A 107 -2.68 10.28 -1.12
C GLY A 107 -2.26 8.88 -1.54
N LEU A 108 -1.29 8.77 -2.46
CA LEU A 108 -0.71 7.47 -2.83
C LEU A 108 0.48 7.17 -1.92
N TYR A 109 0.25 6.26 -0.97
CA TYR A 109 1.24 5.77 -0.02
C TYR A 109 1.91 4.51 -0.54
N LEU A 110 3.24 4.54 -0.62
CA LEU A 110 4.12 3.42 -0.96
C LEU A 110 5.26 3.35 0.07
N THR A 111 5.98 2.23 0.16
CA THR A 111 7.14 2.08 1.05
C THR A 111 8.33 1.50 0.27
N PRO A 112 9.58 1.93 0.50
CA PRO A 112 10.73 1.30 -0.13
C PRO A 112 11.14 -0.02 0.56
N GLN A 113 10.52 -0.35 1.70
CA GLN A 113 10.91 -1.48 2.52
C GLN A 113 9.95 -2.65 2.29
N LEU A 114 10.44 -3.73 1.66
CA LEU A 114 9.64 -4.93 1.41
C LEU A 114 9.06 -5.51 2.71
N TRP A 115 9.82 -5.49 3.82
CA TRP A 115 9.34 -5.98 5.11
C TRP A 115 8.12 -5.21 5.63
N VAL A 116 8.01 -3.91 5.31
CA VAL A 116 6.83 -3.10 5.66
C VAL A 116 5.63 -3.55 4.83
N ALA A 117 5.81 -3.77 3.54
CA ALA A 117 4.76 -4.30 2.67
C ALA A 117 4.28 -5.69 3.13
N MET A 118 5.21 -6.56 3.58
CA MET A 118 4.88 -7.87 4.17
C MET A 118 4.20 -7.74 5.53
N TYR A 119 4.55 -6.74 6.33
CA TYR A 119 3.84 -6.47 7.59
C TYR A 119 2.36 -6.10 7.35
N TYR A 120 2.07 -5.32 6.30
CA TYR A 120 0.69 -5.04 5.89
C TYR A 120 -0.02 -6.26 5.30
N ALA A 121 0.70 -7.11 4.58
CA ALA A 121 0.17 -8.37 4.07
C ALA A 121 -0.32 -9.30 5.18
N ASP A 122 0.53 -9.52 6.18
CA ASP A 122 0.22 -10.30 7.37
C ASP A 122 -1.03 -9.74 8.08
N ALA A 123 -1.12 -8.41 8.18
CA ALA A 123 -2.25 -7.75 8.81
C ALA A 123 -3.57 -7.93 8.04
N LEU A 124 -3.54 -7.93 6.71
CA LEU A 124 -4.72 -8.18 5.86
C LEU A 124 -5.18 -9.63 5.95
N ASN A 125 -4.25 -10.58 5.91
CA ASN A 125 -4.56 -12.00 6.05
C ASN A 125 -5.14 -12.35 7.43
N ASP A 126 -4.67 -11.67 8.47
CA ASP A 126 -5.26 -11.76 9.80
C ASP A 126 -6.73 -11.29 9.84
N ILE A 127 -7.10 -10.33 8.99
CA ILE A 127 -8.46 -9.80 8.88
C ILE A 127 -9.35 -10.77 8.09
N CYS A 128 -8.84 -11.32 6.98
CA CYS A 128 -9.54 -12.28 6.13
C CYS A 128 -8.53 -13.28 5.56
N VAL A 129 -8.50 -14.48 6.14
CA VAL A 129 -7.57 -15.56 5.73
C VAL A 129 -7.80 -16.01 4.29
N SER A 130 -9.04 -15.88 3.81
CA SER A 130 -9.41 -16.24 2.44
C SER A 130 -9.15 -15.11 1.44
N ALA A 131 -8.79 -13.89 1.89
CA ALA A 131 -8.52 -12.79 0.99
C ALA A 131 -7.24 -13.09 0.23
N ASP A 132 -7.32 -13.06 -1.10
CA ASP A 132 -6.12 -12.99 -1.91
C ASP A 132 -5.49 -11.61 -1.71
N VAL A 133 -4.31 -11.59 -1.11
CA VAL A 133 -3.54 -10.37 -0.84
C VAL A 133 -2.36 -10.36 -1.80
N ARG A 134 -2.12 -9.20 -2.42
CA ARG A 134 -1.04 -9.02 -3.38
C ARG A 134 -0.17 -7.83 -2.98
N THR A 135 1.09 -7.86 -3.41
CA THR A 135 2.00 -6.73 -3.28
C THR A 135 2.34 -6.19 -4.65
N LEU A 136 2.05 -4.91 -4.87
CA LEU A 136 2.58 -4.13 -5.99
C LEU A 136 4.02 -3.76 -5.71
N SER A 137 4.90 -3.92 -6.68
CA SER A 137 6.23 -3.31 -6.73
C SER A 137 6.36 -2.39 -7.94
N LEU A 138 6.78 -1.15 -7.71
CA LEU A 138 7.05 -0.18 -8.75
C LEU A 138 8.55 0.10 -8.80
N HIS A 139 9.19 -0.09 -9.95
CA HIS A 139 10.57 0.38 -10.13
C HIS A 139 10.48 1.84 -10.58
N VAL A 140 10.81 2.76 -9.67
CA VAL A 140 10.69 4.20 -9.89
C VAL A 140 12.06 4.80 -10.17
N PRO A 141 12.24 5.53 -11.28
CA PRO A 141 13.51 6.21 -11.57
C PRO A 141 13.89 7.18 -10.44
N CYS A 142 15.12 7.11 -9.95
CA CYS A 142 15.64 8.02 -8.93
C CYS A 142 15.61 9.48 -9.41
N ASP A 143 15.90 9.74 -10.69
CA ASP A 143 15.82 11.09 -11.28
C ASP A 143 14.41 11.68 -11.20
N TYR A 144 13.38 10.86 -11.36
CA TYR A 144 12.01 11.32 -11.18
C TYR A 144 11.77 11.73 -9.73
N ILE A 145 12.12 10.88 -8.75
CA ILE A 145 12.02 11.21 -7.32
C ILE A 145 12.77 12.49 -6.97
N ASN A 146 13.99 12.66 -7.51
CA ASN A 146 14.85 13.81 -7.25
C ASN A 146 14.34 15.10 -7.92
N SER A 147 13.55 14.98 -9.00
CA SER A 147 12.92 16.13 -9.66
C SER A 147 11.73 16.71 -8.88
N LEU A 148 11.11 15.92 -8.00
CA LEU A 148 9.92 16.32 -7.27
C LEU A 148 10.23 17.26 -6.12
N LYS A 149 9.34 18.24 -5.89
CA LYS A 149 9.38 19.04 -4.67
C LYS A 149 9.05 18.16 -3.46
N THR A 150 10.12 17.75 -2.78
CA THR A 150 10.07 16.72 -1.75
C THR A 150 10.27 17.30 -0.35
N TRP A 151 9.43 16.89 0.58
CA TRP A 151 9.65 17.11 2.02
C TRP A 151 10.13 15.81 2.65
N ARG A 152 11.41 15.78 3.03
CA ARG A 152 11.99 14.68 3.80
C ARG A 152 11.85 14.98 5.28
N LEU A 153 11.18 14.10 6.00
CA LEU A 153 10.88 14.21 7.41
C LEU A 153 11.57 13.05 8.13
N GLU A 154 12.47 13.37 9.04
CA GLU A 154 12.99 12.41 10.01
C GLU A 154 12.04 12.31 11.21
N TYR A 155 12.17 11.24 11.98
CA TYR A 155 11.50 11.16 13.27
C TYR A 155 11.99 12.31 14.18
N GLY A 156 11.08 13.20 14.56
CA GLY A 156 11.38 14.38 15.36
C GLY A 156 10.14 15.26 15.53
N ASP A 157 10.30 16.43 16.15
CA ASP A 157 9.21 17.37 16.46
C ASP A 157 8.37 17.68 15.23
N GLN A 158 9.04 17.91 14.10
CA GLN A 158 8.39 18.32 12.88
C GLN A 158 7.45 17.23 12.32
N TRP A 159 7.92 15.98 12.32
CA TRP A 159 7.09 14.84 11.95
C TRP A 159 5.96 14.63 12.96
N ARG A 160 6.24 14.69 14.28
CA ARG A 160 5.25 14.46 15.34
C ARG A 160 4.09 15.45 15.28
N GLU A 161 4.38 16.73 15.16
CA GLU A 161 3.36 17.79 15.05
C GLU A 161 2.48 17.57 13.82
N LEU A 162 3.09 17.21 12.69
CA LEU A 162 2.37 16.94 11.45
C LEU A 162 1.46 15.72 11.59
N ILE A 163 1.98 14.57 12.06
CA ILE A 163 1.17 13.36 12.31
C ILE A 163 0.01 13.67 13.26
N TRP A 164 0.26 14.45 14.32
CA TRP A 164 -0.78 14.82 15.28
C TRP A 164 -1.96 15.50 14.57
N HIS A 165 -1.71 16.52 13.75
CA HIS A 165 -2.77 17.18 12.99
C HIS A 165 -3.44 16.26 11.94
N SER A 166 -2.64 15.53 11.14
CA SER A 166 -3.17 14.73 10.02
C SER A 166 -4.08 13.59 10.50
N ARG A 167 -3.64 12.84 11.51
CA ARG A 167 -4.39 11.70 12.08
C ARG A 167 -5.66 12.14 12.82
N ARG A 168 -5.75 13.42 13.18
CA ARG A 168 -6.91 14.06 13.80
C ARG A 168 -7.87 14.72 12.78
N SER A 169 -7.52 14.72 11.49
CA SER A 169 -8.23 15.51 10.46
C SER A 169 -8.32 17.00 10.80
N GLU A 170 -7.32 17.52 11.50
CA GLU A 170 -7.25 18.94 11.88
C GLU A 170 -6.46 19.73 10.83
N TYR A 171 -6.74 21.03 10.76
CA TYR A 171 -5.96 21.94 9.92
C TYR A 171 -4.55 22.10 10.50
N TYR A 172 -3.55 22.16 9.61
CA TYR A 172 -2.21 22.53 10.01
C TYR A 172 -2.15 24.02 10.37
N PRO A 173 -1.21 24.44 11.25
CA PRO A 173 -0.91 25.85 11.44
C PRO A 173 -0.63 26.54 10.09
N ALA A 174 -1.02 27.81 9.93
CA ALA A 174 -1.00 28.49 8.62
C ALA A 174 0.37 28.44 7.91
N ALA A 175 1.46 28.57 8.67
CA ALA A 175 2.83 28.46 8.16
C ALA A 175 3.10 27.09 7.53
N TRP A 176 2.60 26.02 8.16
CA TRP A 176 2.75 24.64 7.75
C TRP A 176 1.85 24.30 6.59
N GLN A 177 0.59 24.74 6.62
CA GLN A 177 -0.37 24.51 5.55
C GLN A 177 0.19 24.98 4.19
N LYS A 178 0.84 26.15 4.16
CA LYS A 178 1.47 26.70 2.96
C LYS A 178 2.68 25.87 2.51
N HIS A 179 3.50 25.38 3.44
CA HIS A 179 4.64 24.53 3.09
C HIS A 179 4.18 23.15 2.60
N HIS A 180 3.30 22.50 3.35
CA HIS A 180 2.70 21.19 3.07
C HIS A 180 2.02 21.13 1.70
N SER A 181 1.14 22.09 1.40
CA SER A 181 0.36 22.13 0.14
C SER A 181 1.21 22.26 -1.13
N ARG A 182 2.46 22.68 -1.00
CA ARG A 182 3.38 22.82 -2.14
C ARG A 182 4.09 21.52 -2.48
N GLN A 183 4.14 20.57 -1.55
CA GLN A 183 4.90 19.33 -1.71
C GLN A 183 4.23 18.40 -2.70
N GLU A 184 5.05 17.71 -3.47
CA GLU A 184 4.65 16.69 -4.45
C GLU A 184 4.86 15.30 -3.88
N LEU A 185 5.93 15.17 -3.12
CA LEU A 185 6.32 13.96 -2.41
C LEU A 185 6.63 14.31 -0.95
N ILE A 186 6.13 13.49 -0.02
CA ILE A 186 6.58 13.50 1.37
C ILE A 186 7.23 12.14 1.63
N ILE A 187 8.43 12.16 2.20
CA ILE A 187 9.15 10.96 2.64
C ILE A 187 9.33 11.07 4.14
N GLY A 188 8.88 10.07 4.89
CA GLY A 188 9.13 10.05 6.32
C GLY A 188 8.65 8.77 7.01
N PRO A 189 8.77 8.71 8.35
CA PRO A 189 8.38 7.54 9.12
C PRO A 189 6.89 7.18 8.98
N ILE A 190 6.58 5.89 9.14
CA ILE A 190 5.18 5.41 9.19
C ILE A 190 4.66 5.46 10.62
N ALA A 191 3.56 6.19 10.81
CA ALA A 191 2.92 6.28 12.11
C ALA A 191 2.24 4.96 12.48
N HIS A 192 2.45 4.53 13.72
CA HIS A 192 1.84 3.34 14.29
C HIS A 192 0.71 3.73 15.25
N GLY A 193 -0.43 3.05 15.08
CA GLY A 193 -1.59 3.14 15.97
C GLY A 193 -2.79 3.86 15.37
N ALA A 194 -3.90 3.68 16.08
CA ALA A 194 -5.23 4.15 15.70
C ALA A 194 -5.33 5.66 15.49
N ASN A 195 -6.08 6.13 14.50
CA ASN A 195 -6.45 7.56 14.40
C ASN A 195 -7.08 8.06 15.72
N GLN A 196 -7.96 7.26 16.32
CA GLN A 196 -8.59 7.56 17.62
C GLN A 196 -7.58 7.69 18.78
N HIS A 197 -6.42 7.01 18.70
CA HIS A 197 -5.37 7.14 19.70
C HIS A 197 -4.76 8.54 19.66
N PHE A 198 -4.47 9.07 18.48
CA PHE A 198 -3.99 10.44 18.28
C PHE A 198 -5.04 11.49 18.68
N SER A 199 -6.32 11.23 18.40
CA SER A 199 -7.43 12.11 18.84
C SER A 199 -7.52 12.27 20.37
N LYS A 200 -7.08 11.27 21.14
CA LYS A 200 -7.08 11.29 22.61
C LYS A 200 -5.82 11.94 23.21
N MET A 201 -4.78 12.20 22.41
CA MET A 201 -3.58 12.86 22.89
C MET A 201 -3.83 14.35 23.13
N LYS A 202 -3.36 14.87 24.26
CA LYS A 202 -3.49 16.30 24.62
C LYS A 202 -2.62 17.20 23.75
N ASN A 203 -1.46 16.72 23.33
CA ASN A 203 -0.49 17.45 22.52
C ASN A 203 0.43 16.48 21.75
N TRP A 204 1.13 16.99 20.74
CA TRP A 204 1.94 16.19 19.82
C TRP A 204 3.19 15.60 20.49
N GLU A 205 3.67 16.17 21.59
CA GLU A 205 4.83 15.69 22.36
C GLU A 205 4.61 14.30 22.95
N LYS A 206 3.35 13.84 23.06
CA LYS A 206 3.00 12.47 23.47
C LYS A 206 3.25 11.42 22.40
N ILE A 207 3.49 11.83 21.15
CA ILE A 207 3.86 10.91 20.08
C ILE A 207 5.31 10.49 20.33
N GLY A 208 5.49 9.20 20.65
CA GLY A 208 6.79 8.61 20.96
C GLY A 208 7.23 7.61 19.88
N THR A 209 8.39 6.97 20.09
CA THR A 209 8.90 5.92 19.21
C THR A 209 7.95 4.72 19.08
N LYS A 210 7.17 4.42 20.12
CA LYS A 210 6.08 3.44 20.08
C LYS A 210 4.98 3.75 19.07
N ASN A 211 4.92 4.98 18.57
CA ASN A 211 3.99 5.44 17.54
C ASN A 211 4.63 5.44 16.16
N VAL A 212 5.73 4.72 15.97
CA VAL A 212 6.40 4.51 14.69
C VAL A 212 6.46 3.01 14.43
N ILE A 213 6.24 2.57 13.19
CA ILE A 213 6.46 1.16 12.84
C ILE A 213 7.97 0.92 12.75
N MET A 214 8.46 -0.08 13.47
CA MET A 214 9.86 -0.49 13.50
C MET A 214 9.99 -1.92 12.97
N SER A 215 11.17 -2.27 12.46
CA SER A 215 11.52 -3.66 12.14
C SER A 215 11.43 -4.55 13.39
N LYS A 216 11.39 -5.88 13.19
CA LYS A 216 11.22 -6.86 14.29
C LYS A 216 12.30 -6.77 15.36
N ASP A 217 13.51 -6.41 14.97
CA ASP A 217 14.69 -6.20 15.82
C ASP A 217 14.82 -4.75 16.32
N GLY A 218 13.94 -3.84 15.86
CA GLY A 218 13.95 -2.44 16.24
C GLY A 218 15.09 -1.60 15.65
N SER A 219 15.87 -2.18 14.73
CA SER A 219 17.03 -1.52 14.10
C SER A 219 16.62 -0.51 13.04
N ASP A 220 15.56 -0.79 12.29
CA ASP A 220 15.12 0.02 11.16
C ASP A 220 13.78 0.69 11.42
N THR A 221 13.75 2.01 11.16
CA THR A 221 12.51 2.78 11.11
C THR A 221 11.82 2.53 9.77
N SER A 222 10.53 2.21 9.80
CA SER A 222 9.72 2.16 8.58
C SER A 222 9.64 3.54 7.93
N SER A 223 9.56 3.58 6.61
CA SER A 223 9.47 4.79 5.81
C SER A 223 8.40 4.65 4.74
N GLN A 224 7.77 5.76 4.38
CA GLN A 224 6.77 5.85 3.33
C GLN A 224 7.04 7.01 2.41
N TYR A 225 6.71 6.80 1.14
CA TYR A 225 6.73 7.75 0.04
C TYR A 225 5.29 8.09 -0.26
N VAL A 226 4.93 9.37 -0.13
CA VAL A 226 3.55 9.83 -0.23
C VAL A 226 3.43 10.84 -1.35
N PHE A 227 2.84 10.40 -2.45
CA PHE A 227 2.58 11.25 -3.61
C PHE A 227 1.29 12.03 -3.35
N MET A 228 1.42 13.35 -3.26
CA MET A 228 0.39 14.24 -2.71
C MET A 228 -0.54 14.85 -3.75
N LYS A 229 -0.09 14.95 -5.01
CA LYS A 229 -0.83 15.61 -6.10
C LYS A 229 -1.23 14.62 -7.17
N THR A 230 -2.43 14.81 -7.73
CA THR A 230 -2.93 14.00 -8.84
C THR A 230 -1.98 14.00 -10.04
N GLN A 231 -1.44 15.17 -10.41
CA GLN A 231 -0.48 15.27 -11.51
C GLN A 231 0.78 14.44 -11.25
N THR A 232 1.34 14.51 -10.04
CA THR A 232 2.50 13.71 -9.65
C THR A 232 2.20 12.19 -9.69
N VAL A 233 0.98 11.78 -9.37
CA VAL A 233 0.58 10.37 -9.52
C VAL A 233 0.46 9.99 -11.00
N GLN A 234 -0.09 10.86 -11.86
CA GLN A 234 -0.17 10.62 -13.29
C GLN A 234 1.22 10.52 -13.94
N ASP A 235 2.12 11.44 -13.60
CA ASP A 235 3.50 11.42 -14.08
C ASP A 235 4.22 10.15 -13.60
N LEU A 236 3.97 9.72 -12.36
CA LEU A 236 4.50 8.44 -11.83
C LEU A 236 4.03 7.25 -12.65
N GLN A 237 2.75 7.19 -13.05
CA GLN A 237 2.21 6.09 -13.88
C GLN A 237 3.00 5.95 -15.19
N GLU A 238 3.31 7.06 -15.86
CA GLU A 238 4.11 7.05 -17.09
C GLU A 238 5.55 6.60 -16.82
N LYS A 239 6.16 7.06 -15.72
CA LYS A 239 7.55 6.70 -15.37
C LYS A 239 7.74 5.23 -15.02
N VAL A 240 6.68 4.56 -14.57
CA VAL A 240 6.71 3.14 -14.17
C VAL A 240 6.03 2.22 -15.20
N ARG A 241 5.65 2.74 -16.37
CA ARG A 241 5.05 1.92 -17.45
C ARG A 241 5.99 0.79 -17.84
N GLY A 242 5.48 -0.45 -17.84
CA GLY A 242 6.29 -1.66 -18.06
C GLY A 242 7.29 -1.98 -16.95
N LYS A 243 7.21 -1.30 -15.80
CA LYS A 243 8.08 -1.45 -14.62
C LYS A 243 7.28 -1.58 -13.32
N ALA A 244 6.04 -2.02 -13.45
CA ALA A 244 5.12 -2.29 -12.36
C ALA A 244 4.78 -3.78 -12.35
N TYR A 245 4.95 -4.41 -11.21
CA TYR A 245 4.79 -5.85 -11.06
C TYR A 245 3.89 -6.16 -9.88
N LEU A 246 3.09 -7.22 -10.02
CA LEU A 246 2.21 -7.70 -8.96
C LEU A 246 2.74 -9.03 -8.45
N HIS A 247 2.76 -9.20 -7.12
CA HIS A 247 3.34 -10.36 -6.47
C HIS A 247 2.30 -11.12 -5.66
N GLN A 248 2.31 -12.46 -5.81
CA GLN A 248 1.67 -13.38 -4.90
C GLN A 248 2.57 -13.60 -3.69
N ILE A 249 2.11 -13.21 -2.51
CA ILE A 249 2.94 -13.18 -1.30
C ILE A 249 2.98 -14.52 -0.57
N TYR A 250 1.94 -15.34 -0.68
CA TYR A 250 1.83 -16.61 0.01
C TYR A 250 2.29 -17.74 -0.92
N GLY A 251 3.36 -18.43 -0.52
CA GLY A 251 3.86 -19.61 -1.24
C GLY A 251 4.98 -19.39 -2.24
N ASN A 252 5.65 -18.21 -2.25
CA ASN A 252 7.05 -17.95 -2.70
C ASN A 252 7.33 -16.50 -3.19
N PHE A 253 6.57 -15.47 -2.77
CA PHE A 253 6.73 -14.08 -3.29
C PHE A 253 6.91 -14.04 -4.82
N LYS A 254 5.92 -14.60 -5.52
CA LYS A 254 6.01 -14.89 -6.96
C LYS A 254 5.47 -13.74 -7.79
N VAL A 255 6.22 -13.32 -8.81
CA VAL A 255 5.79 -12.33 -9.80
C VAL A 255 4.68 -12.89 -10.68
N ILE A 256 3.64 -12.10 -10.89
CA ILE A 256 2.57 -12.39 -11.85
C ILE A 256 2.96 -11.74 -13.17
N VAL A 257 3.25 -12.58 -14.18
CA VAL A 257 3.76 -12.15 -15.50
C VAL A 257 2.74 -11.28 -16.25
N HIS A 258 1.46 -11.64 -16.15
CA HIS A 258 0.36 -10.95 -16.83
C HIS A 258 -0.69 -10.48 -15.82
N PRO A 259 -0.42 -9.41 -15.05
CA PRO A 259 -1.31 -8.96 -13.98
C PRO A 259 -2.69 -8.48 -14.49
N TRP A 260 -2.79 -8.10 -15.77
CA TRP A 260 -4.07 -7.75 -16.41
C TRP A 260 -4.95 -8.96 -16.74
N SER A 261 -4.35 -10.14 -16.93
CA SER A 261 -5.05 -11.39 -17.18
C SER A 261 -5.08 -12.30 -15.96
N ASP A 262 -4.56 -11.84 -14.82
CA ASP A 262 -4.57 -12.60 -13.57
C ASP A 262 -6.02 -12.86 -13.17
N LYS A 263 -6.42 -14.12 -13.35
CA LYS A 263 -7.66 -14.69 -12.88
C LYS A 263 -7.23 -15.71 -11.86
N LEU A 264 -7.50 -15.40 -10.60
CA LEU A 264 -7.32 -16.33 -9.49
C LEU A 264 -7.97 -17.70 -9.76
#